data_AF-A0A958LHZ7-F1
#
_entry.id   AF-A0A958LHZ7-F1
#
_cell.length_a   1.000
_cell.length_b   1.000
_cell.length_c   1.000
_cell.angle_alpha   90.00
_cell.angle_beta   90.00
_cell.angle_gamma   90.00
#
_symmetry.space_group_name_H-M   'P 1'
#
loop_
_entity.id
_entity.type
_entity.pdbx_description
1 polymer ?
#
loop_
_entity_poly.entity_id
_entity_poly.type
_entity_poly.pdbx_seq_one_letter_code
_entity_poly.pdbx_strand_id
1 'polypeptide(L)'
;MSHLKGSFKRRITVPGYHLHSRYDLTYFRERQHAKKMRKSEPGLPLTALIDIFSMLVIFLLMNFSASGEIFFMSKKNLNVPEASHTVPLKSQPLITIADNQIIFGAPKMTAYTQPIPTSDEGFAGLRAKLREYLKTEKAPDPKQNIKRQVNI
;
A
#
# COMPACT_ATOMS: atom_id res chain seq x y z
N MET A 1 97.27 26.06 -4.05
CA MET A 1 96.54 25.94 -5.34
C MET A 1 96.95 24.60 -5.97
N SER A 2 96.28 23.49 -5.63
CA SER A 2 95.04 22.92 -6.20
C SER A 2 95.21 22.35 -7.62
N HIS A 3 95.42 21.04 -7.69
CA HIS A 3 95.31 20.19 -8.88
C HIS A 3 93.88 20.14 -9.44
N LEU A 4 93.71 19.96 -10.76
CA LEU A 4 93.18 18.71 -11.34
C LEU A 4 93.07 18.75 -12.88
N LYS A 5 93.40 17.61 -13.47
CA LYS A 5 93.41 17.24 -14.89
C LYS A 5 91.97 17.13 -15.42
N GLY A 6 91.63 17.85 -16.50
CA GLY A 6 90.36 17.70 -17.21
C GLY A 6 90.44 16.68 -18.34
N SER A 7 89.73 15.56 -18.21
CA SER A 7 89.51 14.56 -19.26
C SER A 7 88.35 14.98 -20.15
N PHE A 8 88.62 15.36 -21.40
CA PHE A 8 87.59 15.71 -22.39
C PHE A 8 86.85 14.45 -22.87
N LYS A 9 85.69 14.14 -22.28
CA LYS A 9 84.75 13.14 -22.80
C LYS A 9 84.17 13.68 -24.11
N ARG A 10 84.41 12.98 -25.23
CA ARG A 10 83.82 13.31 -26.54
C ARG A 10 82.30 13.37 -26.41
N ARG A 11 81.75 14.56 -26.65
CA ARG A 11 80.35 14.94 -26.49
C ARG A 11 79.61 14.77 -27.80
N ILE A 12 79.45 13.53 -28.27
CA ILE A 12 78.54 13.27 -29.39
C ILE A 12 77.62 12.14 -28.97
N THR A 13 76.48 12.54 -28.42
CA THR A 13 75.30 11.70 -28.19
C THR A 13 74.38 11.86 -29.38
N VAL A 14 73.98 10.75 -30.01
CA VAL A 14 73.02 10.78 -31.11
C VAL A 14 71.67 11.32 -30.58
N PRO A 15 71.14 12.43 -31.12
CA PRO A 15 69.88 12.97 -30.63
C PRO A 15 68.71 12.04 -31.00
N GLY A 16 67.80 11.82 -30.05
CA GLY A 16 66.57 11.03 -30.27
C GLY A 16 65.52 11.76 -31.12
N TYR A 17 64.41 11.13 -31.45
CA TYR A 17 63.35 11.73 -32.29
C TYR A 17 62.69 12.94 -31.58
N HIS A 18 62.62 14.10 -32.26
CA HIS A 18 61.92 15.30 -31.76
C HIS A 18 60.82 15.72 -32.74
N LEU A 19 59.58 15.28 -32.49
CA LEU A 19 58.39 15.85 -33.15
C LEU A 19 57.60 16.63 -32.11
N HIS A 20 58.06 17.85 -31.83
CA HIS A 20 57.31 18.83 -31.04
C HIS A 20 56.91 19.98 -31.97
N SER A 21 55.65 20.44 -31.88
CA SER A 21 55.23 21.62 -32.61
C SER A 21 56.01 22.83 -32.09
N ARG A 22 56.50 23.66 -33.00
CA ARG A 22 57.31 24.86 -32.69
C ARG A 22 56.54 25.92 -31.89
N TYR A 23 55.22 25.83 -31.93
CA TYR A 23 54.28 26.68 -31.21
C TYR A 23 53.45 25.78 -30.30
N ASP A 24 53.52 26.06 -29.00
CA ASP A 24 52.59 25.48 -28.04
C ASP A 24 51.32 26.33 -28.03
N LEU A 25 50.18 25.70 -28.31
CA LEU A 25 48.89 26.37 -28.23
C LEU A 25 48.44 26.29 -26.77
N THR A 26 48.80 27.30 -25.98
CA THR A 26 48.63 27.36 -24.52
C THR A 26 47.20 26.99 -24.08
N TYR A 27 46.19 27.39 -24.85
CA TYR A 27 44.78 27.15 -24.52
C TYR A 27 44.18 25.87 -25.15
N PHE A 28 44.89 25.20 -26.06
CA PHE A 28 44.37 24.01 -26.72
C PHE A 28 44.34 22.81 -25.77
N ARG A 29 45.39 22.67 -24.96
CA ARG A 29 45.52 21.58 -23.99
C ARG A 29 44.46 21.69 -22.89
N GLU A 30 44.25 22.89 -22.36
CA GLU A 30 43.17 23.16 -21.40
C GLU A 30 41.79 22.85 -21.97
N ARG A 31 41.51 23.24 -23.23
CA ARG A 31 40.23 22.97 -23.89
C ARG A 31 40.01 21.49 -24.16
N GLN A 32 41.06 20.74 -24.50
CA GLN A 32 41.01 19.29 -24.70
C GLN A 32 40.75 18.55 -23.38
N HIS A 33 41.42 18.95 -22.30
CA HIS A 33 41.17 18.40 -20.96
C HIS A 33 39.77 18.77 -20.43
N ALA A 34 39.31 20.01 -20.67
CA ALA A 34 37.99 20.47 -20.26
C ALA A 34 36.85 19.73 -21.00
N LYS A 35 37.01 19.43 -22.30
CA LYS A 35 36.04 18.58 -23.03
C LYS A 35 35.98 17.15 -22.50
N LYS A 36 37.11 16.60 -22.02
CA LYS A 36 37.15 15.25 -21.44
C LYS A 36 36.41 15.17 -20.09
N MET A 37 36.42 16.25 -19.30
CA MET A 37 35.70 16.33 -18.01
C MET A 37 34.18 16.51 -18.16
N ARG A 38 33.67 16.93 -19.33
CA ARG A 38 32.24 17.18 -19.56
C ARG A 38 31.45 15.99 -20.14
N LYS A 39 32.09 14.83 -20.31
CA LYS A 39 31.44 13.60 -20.81
C LYS A 39 31.10 12.62 -19.68
N SER A 40 30.58 13.12 -18.56
CA SER A 40 29.79 12.30 -17.67
C SER A 40 28.35 12.63 -17.98
N GLU A 41 27.76 11.95 -18.96
CA GLU A 41 26.29 11.91 -19.03
C GLU A 41 25.85 11.28 -17.71
N PRO A 42 25.15 12.00 -16.82
CA PRO A 42 24.65 11.39 -15.60
C PRO A 42 23.51 10.46 -16.03
N GLY A 43 23.85 9.20 -16.30
CA GLY A 43 22.85 8.16 -16.43
C GLY A 43 21.98 8.20 -15.19
N LEU A 44 20.66 8.28 -15.37
CA LEU A 44 19.75 8.30 -14.22
C LEU A 44 20.02 7.03 -13.40
N PRO A 45 20.19 7.13 -12.07
CA PRO A 45 20.42 5.97 -11.21
C PRO A 45 19.09 5.22 -10.99
N LEU A 46 18.52 4.70 -12.09
CA LEU A 46 17.27 3.96 -12.11
C LEU A 46 17.33 2.74 -11.18
N THR A 47 18.50 2.10 -11.10
CA THR A 47 18.75 0.98 -10.20
C THR A 47 18.60 1.37 -8.74
N ALA A 48 19.20 2.48 -8.30
CA ALA A 48 19.05 2.97 -6.93
C ALA A 48 17.61 3.42 -6.62
N LEU A 49 16.90 3.98 -7.61
CA LEU A 49 15.52 4.39 -7.46
C LEU A 49 14.57 3.19 -7.30
N ILE A 50 14.72 2.18 -8.16
CA ILE A 50 13.93 0.94 -8.10
C ILE A 50 14.23 0.18 -6.80
N ASP A 51 15.47 0.18 -6.33
CA ASP A 51 15.87 -0.48 -5.08
C ASP A 51 15.07 0.08 -3.88
N ILE A 52 15.07 1.40 -3.69
CA ILE A 52 14.30 2.04 -2.61
C ILE A 52 12.79 1.78 -2.75
N PHE A 53 12.24 1.87 -3.97
CA PHE A 53 10.82 1.59 -4.18
C PHE A 53 10.47 0.12 -3.92
N SER A 54 11.31 -0.82 -4.34
CA SER A 54 11.10 -2.25 -4.09
C SER A 54 11.16 -2.56 -2.60
N MET A 55 12.08 -1.92 -1.85
CA MET A 55 12.17 -2.06 -0.39
C MET A 55 10.92 -1.53 0.31
N LEU A 56 10.34 -0.41 -0.15
CA LEU A 56 9.07 0.11 0.37
C LEU A 56 7.90 -0.85 0.09
N VAL A 57 7.83 -1.43 -1.10
CA VAL A 57 6.76 -2.38 -1.46
C VAL A 57 6.91 -3.68 -0.65
N ILE A 58 8.13 -4.21 -0.49
CA ILE A 58 8.40 -5.38 0.34
C ILE A 58 8.05 -5.08 1.80
N PHE A 59 8.41 -3.89 2.31
CA PHE A 59 8.04 -3.47 3.65
C PHE A 59 6.52 -3.38 3.82
N LEU A 60 5.80 -2.78 2.87
CA LEU A 60 4.34 -2.70 2.90
C LEU A 60 3.70 -4.08 2.86
N LEU A 61 4.15 -4.97 1.97
CA LEU A 61 3.66 -6.33 1.89
C LEU A 61 3.97 -7.11 3.17
N MET A 62 5.16 -6.98 3.74
CA MET A 62 5.53 -7.67 4.98
C MET A 62 4.70 -7.19 6.17
N ASN A 63 4.50 -5.87 6.32
CA ASN A 63 3.72 -5.31 7.44
C ASN A 63 2.21 -5.50 7.27
N PHE A 64 1.69 -5.40 6.04
CA PHE A 64 0.27 -5.63 5.75
C PHE A 64 -0.07 -7.13 5.72
N SER A 65 0.83 -7.99 5.26
CA SER A 65 0.63 -9.45 5.28
C SER A 65 0.85 -10.08 6.66
N ALA A 66 1.69 -9.51 7.52
CA ALA A 66 1.85 -10.00 8.90
C ALA A 66 0.61 -9.71 9.76
N SER A 67 -0.15 -8.66 9.42
CA SER A 67 -1.42 -8.31 10.05
C SER A 67 -2.58 -8.64 9.10
N GLY A 68 -2.74 -9.92 8.75
CA GLY A 68 -3.93 -10.42 8.03
C GLY A 68 -5.28 -10.02 8.67
N GLU A 69 -5.24 -9.44 9.87
CA GLU A 69 -6.28 -8.58 10.44
C GLU A 69 -6.01 -7.10 10.11
N ILE A 70 -6.70 -6.62 9.09
CA ILE A 70 -6.84 -5.20 8.79
C ILE A 70 -7.40 -4.52 10.05
N PHE A 71 -6.63 -3.70 10.75
CA PHE A 71 -7.09 -2.67 11.70
C PHE A 71 -7.95 -3.06 12.93
N PHE A 72 -8.38 -4.30 13.13
CA PHE A 72 -9.44 -4.58 14.13
C PHE A 72 -8.98 -4.96 15.54
N MET A 73 -7.70 -5.29 15.81
CA MET A 73 -7.35 -5.94 17.09
C MET A 73 -6.17 -5.35 17.89
N SER A 74 -5.51 -4.28 17.46
CA SER A 74 -4.26 -3.80 18.13
C SER A 74 -4.32 -2.43 18.79
N LYS A 75 -5.51 -1.90 19.09
CA LYS A 75 -5.62 -0.87 20.13
C LYS A 75 -6.46 -1.36 21.30
N LYS A 76 -5.92 -2.36 22.00
CA LYS A 76 -6.39 -2.83 23.33
C LYS A 76 -6.51 -1.70 24.37
N ASN A 77 -5.94 -0.52 24.08
CA ASN A 77 -5.98 0.69 24.92
C ASN A 77 -6.58 1.94 24.22
N LEU A 78 -7.18 1.82 23.02
CA LEU A 78 -7.89 2.95 22.41
C LEU A 78 -9.39 2.69 22.50
N ASN A 79 -9.97 3.17 23.59
CA ASN A 79 -11.42 3.30 23.67
C ASN A 79 -11.82 4.45 22.76
N VAL A 80 -12.30 4.12 21.56
CA VAL A 80 -13.02 5.09 20.73
C VAL A 80 -14.19 5.58 21.58
N PRO A 81 -14.44 6.90 21.68
CA PRO A 81 -15.58 7.39 22.43
C PRO A 81 -16.84 6.73 21.88
N GLU A 82 -17.56 6.03 22.76
CA GLU A 82 -18.85 5.46 22.41
C GLU A 82 -19.81 6.63 22.13
N ALA A 83 -20.47 6.59 20.98
CA ALA A 83 -21.44 7.61 20.65
C ALA A 83 -22.59 7.56 21.68
N SER A 84 -22.81 8.66 22.39
CA SER A 84 -23.90 8.78 23.37
C SER A 84 -25.29 8.67 22.72
N HIS A 85 -25.38 8.92 21.42
CA HIS A 85 -26.59 8.90 20.62
C HIS A 85 -26.43 7.95 19.44
N THR A 86 -26.44 6.65 19.71
CA THR A 86 -26.55 5.63 18.67
C THR A 86 -28.00 5.23 18.48
N VAL A 87 -28.49 5.27 17.25
CA VAL A 87 -29.68 4.52 16.88
C VAL A 87 -29.20 3.09 16.59
N PRO A 88 -29.70 2.06 17.30
CA PRO A 88 -29.33 0.69 17.00
C PRO A 88 -29.73 0.36 15.56
N LEU A 89 -28.82 -0.24 14.79
CA LEU A 89 -29.12 -0.69 13.44
C LEU A 89 -30.25 -1.73 13.50
N LYS A 90 -31.42 -1.36 12.97
CA LYS A 90 -32.56 -2.27 12.90
C LYS A 90 -32.34 -3.27 11.77
N SER A 91 -32.07 -4.52 12.13
CA SER A 91 -31.94 -5.59 11.15
C SER A 91 -33.30 -5.89 10.51
N GLN A 92 -33.34 -5.97 9.18
CA GLN A 92 -34.55 -6.27 8.42
C GLN A 92 -34.49 -7.69 7.84
N PRO A 93 -35.62 -8.38 7.70
CA PRO A 93 -35.66 -9.67 7.02
C PRO A 93 -35.47 -9.47 5.52
N LEU A 94 -34.77 -10.41 4.87
CA LEU A 94 -34.56 -10.43 3.43
C LEU A 94 -35.30 -11.61 2.81
N ILE A 95 -36.08 -11.34 1.76
CA ILE A 95 -36.71 -12.35 0.91
C ILE A 95 -36.00 -12.29 -0.45
N THR A 96 -35.36 -13.39 -0.82
CA THR A 96 -34.70 -13.55 -2.13
C THR A 96 -35.55 -14.49 -2.98
N ILE A 97 -35.92 -14.03 -4.18
CA ILE A 97 -36.64 -14.83 -5.18
C ILE A 97 -35.63 -15.14 -6.28
N ALA A 98 -35.34 -16.42 -6.46
CA ALA A 98 -34.49 -16.96 -7.54
C ALA A 98 -35.34 -17.87 -8.44
N ASP A 99 -34.87 -18.15 -9.66
CA ASP A 99 -35.66 -18.79 -10.74
C ASP A 99 -36.42 -20.06 -10.33
N ASN A 100 -35.87 -20.83 -9.38
CA ASN A 100 -36.46 -22.10 -8.95
C ASN A 100 -36.81 -22.14 -7.46
N GLN A 101 -36.48 -21.10 -6.68
CA GLN A 101 -36.66 -21.13 -5.23
C GLN A 101 -36.77 -19.74 -4.60
N ILE A 102 -37.46 -19.70 -3.48
CA ILE A 102 -37.61 -18.55 -2.60
C ILE A 102 -36.84 -18.85 -1.32
N ILE A 103 -35.94 -17.93 -0.95
CA ILE A 103 -35.11 -18.01 0.24
C ILE A 103 -35.51 -16.88 1.18
N PHE A 104 -35.78 -17.22 2.44
CA PHE A 104 -36.04 -16.28 3.51
C PHE A 104 -34.90 -16.31 4.52
N GLY A 105 -34.24 -15.16 4.69
CA GLY A 105 -33.18 -14.94 5.66
C GLY A 105 -33.58 -13.86 6.67
N ALA A 106 -33.60 -14.21 7.95
CA ALA A 106 -33.79 -13.25 9.03
C ALA A 106 -32.75 -13.47 10.14
N PRO A 107 -32.31 -12.41 10.84
CA PRO A 107 -31.42 -12.54 11.99
C PRO A 107 -32.05 -13.47 13.03
N LYS A 108 -31.28 -14.43 13.55
CA LYS A 108 -31.71 -15.43 14.56
C LYS A 108 -32.74 -16.47 14.08
N MET A 109 -32.95 -16.62 12.77
CA MET A 109 -33.75 -17.71 12.21
C MET A 109 -32.93 -18.57 11.27
N THR A 110 -33.24 -19.87 11.23
CA THR A 110 -32.71 -20.77 10.21
C THR A 110 -33.22 -20.34 8.84
N ALA A 111 -32.35 -20.30 7.83
CA ALA A 111 -32.73 -19.99 6.46
C ALA A 111 -33.86 -20.93 5.99
N TYR A 112 -34.94 -20.35 5.48
CA TYR A 112 -36.07 -21.11 4.94
C TYR A 112 -36.00 -21.06 3.42
N THR A 113 -36.00 -22.22 2.78
CA THR A 113 -35.94 -22.34 1.31
C THR A 113 -37.12 -23.19 0.84
N GLN A 114 -37.84 -22.69 -0.16
CA GLN A 114 -38.94 -23.42 -0.81
C GLN A 114 -38.87 -23.22 -2.32
N PRO A 115 -39.30 -24.19 -3.14
CA PRO A 115 -39.49 -23.95 -4.57
C PRO A 115 -40.60 -22.91 -4.81
N ILE A 116 -40.59 -22.25 -5.97
CA ILE A 116 -41.65 -21.27 -6.31
C ILE A 116 -42.98 -22.03 -6.46
N PRO A 117 -43.99 -21.76 -5.63
CA PRO A 117 -45.29 -22.40 -5.78
C PRO A 117 -46.07 -21.80 -6.94
N THR A 118 -46.85 -22.62 -7.64
CA THR A 118 -47.72 -22.21 -8.76
C THR A 118 -49.02 -21.57 -8.29
N SER A 119 -49.39 -21.75 -7.01
CA SER A 119 -50.62 -21.21 -6.41
C SER A 119 -50.33 -20.40 -5.13
N ASP A 120 -51.23 -19.47 -4.81
CA ASP A 120 -51.13 -18.62 -3.62
C ASP A 120 -51.10 -19.39 -2.29
N GLU A 121 -51.69 -20.58 -2.27
CA GLU A 121 -51.71 -21.48 -1.12
C GLU A 121 -50.31 -22.05 -0.80
N GLY A 122 -49.46 -22.22 -1.81
CA GLY A 122 -48.11 -22.77 -1.64
C GLY A 122 -47.16 -21.86 -0.85
N PHE A 123 -47.51 -20.59 -0.64
CA PHE A 123 -46.74 -19.68 0.21
C PHE A 123 -47.05 -19.81 1.72
N ALA A 124 -47.87 -20.78 2.13
CA ALA A 124 -48.27 -20.96 3.53
C ALA A 124 -47.06 -21.08 4.49
N GLY A 125 -46.02 -21.82 4.09
CA GLY A 125 -44.80 -21.99 4.90
C GLY A 125 -44.01 -20.68 5.09
N LEU A 126 -43.82 -19.91 4.02
CA LEU A 126 -43.20 -18.59 4.09
C LEU A 126 -44.03 -17.62 4.95
N ARG A 127 -45.36 -17.64 4.81
CA ARG A 127 -46.27 -16.81 5.63
C ARG A 127 -46.18 -17.18 7.10
N ALA A 128 -46.06 -18.46 7.44
CA ALA A 128 -45.87 -18.91 8.82
C ALA A 128 -44.54 -18.38 9.39
N LYS A 129 -43.45 -18.46 8.62
CA LYS A 129 -42.14 -17.91 9.04
C LYS A 129 -42.12 -16.40 9.20
N LEU A 130 -42.78 -15.67 8.30
CA LEU A 130 -42.95 -14.22 8.46
C LEU A 130 -43.77 -13.87 9.70
N ARG A 131 -44.82 -14.64 10.02
CA ARG A 131 -45.60 -14.47 11.25
C ARG A 131 -44.78 -14.77 12.50
N GLU A 132 -43.93 -15.79 12.48
CA GLU A 132 -42.98 -16.08 13.56
C GLU A 132 -42.02 -14.89 13.75
N TYR A 133 -41.44 -14.37 12.67
CA TYR A 133 -40.53 -13.22 12.73
C TYR A 133 -41.21 -11.96 13.28
N LEU A 134 -42.45 -11.68 12.84
CA LEU A 134 -43.23 -10.56 13.34
C LEU A 134 -43.53 -10.68 14.84
N LYS A 135 -43.71 -11.89 15.38
CA LYS A 135 -43.89 -12.11 16.83
C LYS A 135 -42.60 -11.83 17.59
N THR A 136 -41.46 -12.27 17.07
CA THR A 136 -40.16 -12.02 17.70
C THR A 136 -39.77 -10.54 17.68
N GLU A 137 -40.15 -9.82 16.62
CA GLU A 137 -39.86 -8.39 16.45
C GLU A 137 -40.78 -7.50 17.30
N LYS A 138 -42.05 -7.88 17.47
CA LYS A 138 -43.02 -7.13 18.31
C LYS A 138 -42.85 -7.34 19.81
N ALA A 139 -42.03 -8.29 20.25
CA ALA A 139 -41.68 -8.40 21.65
C ALA A 139 -40.87 -7.15 22.05
N PRO A 140 -41.36 -6.32 22.98
CA PRO A 140 -40.65 -5.10 23.37
C PRO A 140 -39.28 -5.47 23.94
N ASP A 141 -38.25 -4.80 23.42
CA ASP A 141 -36.86 -5.01 23.80
C ASP A 141 -36.69 -4.71 25.30
N PRO A 142 -36.37 -5.68 26.17
CA PRO A 142 -36.38 -5.50 27.63
C PRO A 142 -35.30 -4.53 28.15
N LYS A 143 -34.48 -3.95 27.27
CA LYS A 143 -33.36 -3.07 27.61
C LYS A 143 -33.55 -1.61 27.21
N GLN A 144 -34.72 -1.19 26.70
CA GLN A 144 -35.01 0.24 26.57
C GLN A 144 -35.39 0.83 27.94
N ASN A 145 -34.38 1.09 28.77
CA ASN A 145 -34.51 1.96 29.93
C ASN A 145 -34.72 3.41 29.44
N ILE A 146 -35.98 3.81 29.29
CA ILE A 146 -36.35 5.22 29.11
C ILE A 146 -36.04 5.91 30.44
N LYS A 147 -34.82 6.44 30.57
CA LYS A 147 -34.42 7.28 31.70
C LYS A 147 -35.21 8.59 31.64
N ARG A 148 -36.33 8.65 32.37
CA ARG A 148 -36.88 9.93 32.85
C ARG A 148 -35.88 10.49 33.87
N GLN A 149 -35.01 11.38 33.40
CA GLN A 149 -34.24 12.24 34.30
C GLN A 149 -35.23 13.13 35.05
N VAL A 150 -35.20 13.05 36.38
CA VAL A 150 -35.74 14.10 37.24
C VAL A 150 -34.51 14.84 37.75
N ASN A 151 -34.28 16.06 37.27
CA ASN A 151 -33.40 17.02 37.94
C ASN A 151 -34.30 17.99 38.70
N ILE A 152 -34.14 17.98 40.02
CA ILE A 152 -34.42 19.10 40.93
C ILE A 152 -33.16 19.98 40.91
#